data_AF-A0A1D1ZVG6-F1
#
_entry.id   AF-A0A1D1ZVG6-F1
#
_cell.length_a   1.000
_cell.length_b   1.000
_cell.length_c   1.000
_cell.angle_alpha   90.00
_cell.angle_beta   90.00
_cell.angle_gamma   90.00
#
_symmetry.space_group_name_H-M   'P 1'
#
loop_
_entity.id
_entity.type
_entity.pdbx_description
1 polymer ?
#
loop_
_entity_poly.entity_id
_entity_poly.type
_entity_poly.pdbx_seq_one_letter_code
_entity_poly.pdbx_strand_id
1 'polypeptide(L)'
;MMTYIALVICAGLLALHVAATTGPCTQQLLDTGTSSNLAANIDPDSPATACSMAVCTSTELGGCASAAKENLILVMSDEFNKDGRGLAVYQNDPLWTAENLYYQPTSDMEVYTAQQVATGGGSLEITINKGVGQGISQAPDGSSTSVAMPFVSGMVSSWNKFCFTGLEGPWFLAWGLASEDSLSMSSRAAVP
;
A
#
# COMPACT_ATOMS: atom_id res chain seq x y z
N MET A 1 -62.37 21.44 -27.93
CA MET A 1 -61.57 22.42 -27.16
C MET A 1 -61.93 22.19 -25.70
N MET A 2 -61.13 21.67 -24.76
CA MET A 2 -59.70 21.40 -24.54
C MET A 2 -59.67 20.04 -23.77
N THR A 3 -59.00 18.94 -24.13
CA THR A 3 -57.55 18.61 -24.18
C THR A 3 -56.71 18.94 -22.92
N TYR A 4 -56.40 17.88 -22.16
CA TYR A 4 -55.23 17.58 -21.31
C TYR A 4 -54.77 18.56 -20.20
N ILE A 5 -55.07 18.21 -18.94
CA ILE A 5 -54.24 18.55 -17.76
C ILE A 5 -53.91 17.22 -17.07
N ALA A 6 -52.90 16.53 -17.58
CA ALA A 6 -52.26 15.41 -16.90
C ALA A 6 -50.79 15.38 -17.34
N LEU A 7 -49.90 15.14 -16.37
CA LEU A 7 -48.43 15.07 -16.49
C LEU A 7 -47.67 16.39 -16.66
N VAL A 8 -47.42 17.08 -15.54
CA VAL A 8 -46.19 17.87 -15.34
C VAL A 8 -45.59 17.56 -13.96
N ILE A 9 -45.33 16.28 -13.68
CA ILE A 9 -44.53 15.86 -12.51
C ILE A 9 -43.33 14.97 -12.95
N CYS A 10 -43.24 14.59 -14.22
CA CYS A 10 -42.21 13.66 -14.71
C CYS A 10 -41.08 14.35 -15.48
N ALA A 11 -40.45 15.38 -14.89
CA ALA A 11 -39.26 16.01 -15.48
C ALA A 11 -38.18 16.39 -14.45
N GLY A 12 -38.30 15.92 -13.20
CA GLY A 12 -37.32 16.20 -12.14
C GLY A 12 -36.46 15.01 -11.72
N LEU A 13 -36.65 13.83 -12.34
CA LEU A 13 -36.07 12.58 -11.88
C LEU A 13 -35.32 11.83 -12.99
N LEU A 14 -34.51 12.52 -13.79
CA LEU A 14 -33.65 11.84 -14.75
C LEU A 14 -32.43 12.68 -15.12
N ALA A 15 -31.50 12.79 -14.19
CA ALA A 15 -30.06 12.97 -14.43
C ALA A 15 -29.34 13.17 -13.10
N LEU A 16 -29.35 12.17 -12.21
CA LEU A 16 -28.14 11.93 -11.45
C LEU A 16 -27.17 11.23 -12.40
N HIS A 17 -26.69 11.97 -13.40
CA HIS A 17 -25.43 11.61 -14.02
C HIS A 17 -24.44 11.75 -12.87
N VAL A 18 -24.03 10.62 -12.29
CA VAL A 18 -22.81 10.56 -11.51
C VAL A 18 -21.76 11.14 -12.45
N ALA A 19 -21.38 12.40 -12.19
CA ALA A 19 -20.26 12.99 -12.85
C ALA A 19 -19.12 11.99 -12.62
N ALA A 20 -18.51 11.49 -13.70
CA ALA A 20 -17.19 10.90 -13.57
C ALA A 20 -16.38 11.94 -12.81
N THR A 21 -16.03 11.64 -11.57
CA THR A 21 -15.44 12.59 -10.65
C THR A 21 -14.05 12.90 -11.18
N THR A 22 -13.91 13.90 -12.05
CA THR A 22 -12.63 14.33 -12.63
C THR A 22 -11.77 15.11 -11.62
N GLY A 23 -11.98 14.85 -10.33
CA GLY A 23 -11.29 15.48 -9.23
C GLY A 23 -10.07 14.68 -8.77
N PRO A 24 -9.25 15.27 -7.88
CA PRO A 24 -8.16 14.57 -7.19
C PRO A 24 -8.65 13.31 -6.51
N CYS A 25 -7.75 12.34 -6.34
CA CYS A 25 -8.11 11.01 -5.91
C CYS A 25 -8.91 10.95 -4.61
N THR A 26 -8.47 11.74 -3.63
CA THR A 26 -9.12 11.92 -2.33
C THR A 26 -10.58 12.35 -2.46
N GLN A 27 -10.91 13.26 -3.40
CA GLN A 27 -12.29 13.73 -3.58
C GLN A 27 -13.16 12.62 -4.16
N GLN A 28 -12.64 11.85 -5.13
CA GLN A 28 -13.38 10.72 -5.69
C GLN A 28 -13.72 9.69 -4.61
N LEU A 29 -12.82 9.44 -3.66
CA LEU A 29 -13.05 8.54 -2.53
C LEU A 29 -14.08 9.10 -1.54
N LEU A 30 -14.05 10.39 -1.24
CA LEU A 30 -15.07 11.01 -0.38
C LEU A 30 -16.47 10.90 -1.00
N ASP A 31 -16.56 11.03 -2.33
CA ASP A 31 -17.82 10.93 -3.08
C ASP A 31 -18.39 9.49 -3.07
N THR A 32 -17.56 8.47 -2.85
CA THR A 32 -18.01 7.08 -2.65
C THR A 32 -18.46 6.78 -1.21
N GLY A 33 -18.41 7.77 -0.32
CA GLY A 33 -18.71 7.60 1.11
C GLY A 33 -17.54 7.06 1.92
N THR A 34 -16.33 7.05 1.35
CA THR A 34 -15.10 6.74 2.11
C THR A 34 -14.92 7.78 3.21
N SER A 35 -14.60 7.35 4.42
CA SER A 35 -14.39 8.28 5.52
C SER A 35 -13.19 9.20 5.26
N SER A 36 -13.26 10.45 5.73
CA SER A 36 -12.17 11.41 5.63
C SER A 36 -10.86 10.92 6.24
N ASN A 37 -10.94 10.07 7.28
CA ASN A 37 -9.77 9.48 7.93
C ASN A 37 -9.03 8.50 7.02
N LEU A 38 -9.75 7.73 6.20
CA LEU A 38 -9.12 6.81 5.26
C LEU A 38 -8.59 7.55 4.03
N ALA A 39 -9.30 8.58 3.60
CA ALA A 39 -8.86 9.45 2.51
C ALA A 39 -7.56 10.22 2.85
N ALA A 40 -7.24 10.42 4.14
CA ALA A 40 -6.00 11.04 4.58
C ALA A 40 -4.74 10.16 4.41
N ASN A 41 -4.92 8.85 4.23
CA ASN A 41 -3.82 7.92 3.94
C ASN A 41 -3.45 7.87 2.45
N ILE A 42 -4.15 8.64 1.62
CA ILE A 42 -3.95 8.74 0.19
C ILE A 42 -3.05 9.94 -0.07
N ASP A 43 -1.94 9.69 -0.73
CA ASP A 43 -1.04 10.77 -1.13
C ASP A 43 -1.77 11.70 -2.14
N PRO A 44 -1.74 13.03 -1.91
CA PRO A 44 -2.40 14.00 -2.78
C PRO A 44 -1.98 13.93 -4.25
N ASP A 45 -0.77 13.43 -4.53
CA ASP A 45 -0.23 13.31 -5.89
C ASP A 45 -0.65 12.00 -6.59
N SER A 46 -1.39 11.13 -5.89
CA SER A 46 -1.91 9.89 -6.46
C SER A 46 -2.79 10.17 -7.69
N PRO A 47 -2.55 9.46 -8.81
CA PRO A 47 -3.29 9.71 -10.03
C PRO A 47 -4.77 9.37 -9.85
N ALA A 48 -5.64 10.23 -10.38
CA ALA A 48 -7.10 10.08 -10.36
C ALA A 48 -7.60 8.71 -10.88
N THR A 49 -6.83 8.02 -11.70
CA THR A 49 -7.16 6.70 -12.23
C THR A 49 -6.89 5.55 -11.25
N ALA A 50 -6.17 5.78 -10.15
CA ALA A 50 -5.82 4.75 -9.17
C ALA A 50 -6.84 4.61 -8.02
N CYS A 51 -7.78 5.54 -7.91
CA CYS A 51 -8.67 5.68 -6.74
C CYS A 51 -9.69 4.56 -6.61
N SER A 52 -10.12 4.02 -7.74
CA SER A 52 -10.94 2.83 -7.79
C SER A 52 -10.54 1.97 -8.97
N MET A 53 -10.58 0.66 -8.78
CA MET A 53 -10.24 -0.29 -9.82
C MET A 53 -11.25 -1.42 -9.86
N ALA A 54 -11.82 -1.65 -11.03
CA ALA A 54 -12.68 -2.81 -11.26
C ALA A 54 -11.80 -4.07 -11.41
N VAL A 55 -11.82 -4.94 -10.41
CA VAL A 55 -11.08 -6.19 -10.37
C VAL A 55 -12.00 -7.36 -10.71
N CYS A 56 -11.50 -8.25 -11.55
CA CYS A 56 -12.18 -9.49 -11.91
C CYS A 56 -12.28 -10.43 -10.70
N THR A 57 -13.46 -10.97 -10.44
CA THR A 57 -13.69 -11.93 -9.34
C THR A 57 -13.73 -13.39 -9.79
N SER A 58 -13.28 -13.68 -11.01
CA SER A 58 -13.21 -15.06 -11.49
C SER A 58 -12.20 -15.86 -10.68
N THR A 59 -12.61 -17.04 -10.23
CA THR A 59 -11.73 -18.06 -9.67
C THR A 59 -11.09 -18.95 -10.75
N GLU A 60 -11.48 -18.76 -12.02
CA GLU A 60 -10.99 -19.54 -13.17
C GLU A 60 -9.93 -18.75 -13.96
N LEU A 61 -8.83 -19.41 -14.28
CA LEU A 61 -7.79 -18.84 -15.14
C LEU A 61 -8.37 -18.52 -16.52
N GLY A 62 -8.38 -17.24 -16.90
CA GLY A 62 -8.94 -16.76 -18.17
C GLY A 62 -10.43 -16.42 -18.14
N GLY A 63 -11.13 -16.60 -17.02
CA GLY A 63 -12.57 -16.32 -16.89
C GLY A 63 -12.93 -14.82 -16.83
N CYS A 64 -11.95 -13.92 -16.81
CA CYS A 64 -12.18 -12.49 -16.61
C CYS A 64 -12.90 -11.76 -17.74
N ALA A 65 -12.99 -12.35 -18.94
CA ALA A 65 -13.76 -11.78 -20.03
C ALA A 65 -15.28 -11.78 -19.75
N SER A 66 -15.77 -12.75 -18.96
CA SER A 66 -17.19 -12.95 -18.67
C SER A 66 -17.53 -12.86 -17.17
N ALA A 67 -16.54 -12.72 -16.29
CA ALA A 67 -16.76 -12.65 -14.86
C ALA A 67 -17.35 -11.32 -14.40
N ALA A 68 -18.03 -11.37 -13.25
CA ALA A 68 -18.36 -10.18 -12.50
C ALA A 68 -17.08 -9.43 -12.11
N LYS A 69 -17.24 -8.12 -11.91
CA LYS A 69 -16.17 -7.24 -11.44
C LYS A 69 -16.61 -6.60 -10.14
N GLU A 70 -15.68 -6.53 -9.21
CA GLU A 70 -15.83 -5.76 -7.98
C GLU A 70 -14.97 -4.52 -8.07
N ASN A 71 -15.49 -3.40 -7.57
CA ASN A 71 -14.71 -2.18 -7.50
C ASN A 71 -13.95 -2.17 -6.17
N LEU A 72 -12.63 -2.25 -6.26
CA LEU A 72 -11.76 -1.95 -5.14
C LEU A 72 -11.56 -0.45 -5.04
N ILE A 73 -11.46 0.05 -3.81
CA ILE A 73 -11.12 1.44 -3.50
C ILE A 73 -9.70 1.52 -2.98
N LEU A 74 -8.99 2.60 -3.32
CA LEU A 74 -7.67 2.87 -2.77
C LEU A 74 -7.80 3.32 -1.31
N VAL A 75 -7.01 2.70 -0.41
CA VAL A 75 -7.09 2.94 1.05
C VAL A 75 -5.79 3.48 1.65
N MET A 76 -4.70 3.42 0.89
CA MET A 76 -3.40 4.00 1.24
C MET A 76 -2.55 4.11 -0.04
N SER A 77 -1.78 5.19 -0.16
CA SER A 77 -0.78 5.38 -1.23
C SER A 77 0.35 6.29 -0.76
N ASP A 78 1.47 6.24 -1.47
CA ASP A 78 2.61 7.14 -1.27
C ASP A 78 3.42 7.18 -2.57
N GLU A 79 3.57 8.37 -3.15
CA GLU A 79 4.37 8.59 -4.36
C GLU A 79 5.82 9.00 -4.05
N PHE A 80 6.16 9.19 -2.76
CA PHE A 80 7.51 9.52 -2.29
C PHE A 80 8.08 10.83 -2.90
N ASN A 81 7.22 11.78 -3.25
CA ASN A 81 7.61 13.06 -3.87
C ASN A 81 8.29 14.06 -2.90
N LYS A 82 8.29 13.78 -1.60
CA LYS A 82 8.95 14.61 -0.58
C LYS A 82 10.40 14.18 -0.41
N ASP A 83 11.31 14.83 -1.10
CA ASP A 83 12.75 14.59 -0.98
C ASP A 83 13.25 14.76 0.46
N GLY A 84 14.10 13.84 0.91
CA GLY A 84 14.70 13.87 2.25
C GLY A 84 13.73 13.59 3.40
N ARG A 85 12.54 13.04 3.13
CA ARG A 85 11.59 12.60 4.16
C ARG A 85 12.21 11.47 4.98
N GLY A 86 12.46 11.74 6.26
CA GLY A 86 12.99 10.73 7.18
C GLY A 86 11.92 9.74 7.60
N LEU A 87 12.17 8.45 7.39
CA LEU A 87 11.25 7.37 7.77
C LEU A 87 11.65 6.65 9.08
N ALA A 88 12.73 7.08 9.73
CA ALA A 88 13.12 6.51 11.01
C ALA A 88 12.03 6.71 12.08
N VAL A 89 11.89 5.77 13.02
CA VAL A 89 10.85 5.78 14.08
C VAL A 89 10.69 7.15 14.76
N TYR A 90 11.79 7.84 15.05
CA TYR A 90 11.77 9.14 15.75
C TYR A 90 11.29 10.33 14.88
N GLN A 91 11.12 10.12 13.58
CA GLN A 91 10.52 11.10 12.65
C GLN A 91 8.99 11.02 12.61
N ASN A 92 8.40 9.96 13.17
CA ASN A 92 6.95 9.80 13.31
C ASN A 92 6.19 9.98 11.98
N ASP A 93 6.69 9.34 10.92
CA ASP A 93 5.98 9.30 9.63
C ASP A 93 4.67 8.50 9.80
N PRO A 94 3.52 9.02 9.29
CA PRO A 94 2.22 8.42 9.53
C PRO A 94 1.97 7.13 8.76
N LEU A 95 2.72 6.86 7.69
CA LEU A 95 2.48 5.74 6.78
C LEU A 95 3.56 4.66 6.89
N TRP A 96 4.81 5.06 7.10
CA TRP A 96 5.96 4.17 7.02
C TRP A 96 6.88 4.26 8.23
N THR A 97 7.59 3.17 8.49
CA THR A 97 8.67 3.11 9.47
C THR A 97 9.86 2.38 8.88
N ALA A 98 11.03 3.02 8.88
CA ALA A 98 12.30 2.40 8.56
C ALA A 98 12.85 1.69 9.81
N GLU A 99 13.20 0.43 9.61
CA GLU A 99 13.51 -0.52 10.67
C GLU A 99 14.99 -0.48 11.06
N ASN A 100 15.29 -0.89 12.29
CA ASN A 100 16.65 -1.01 12.80
C ASN A 100 16.86 -2.37 13.50
N LEU A 101 17.09 -3.41 12.70
CA LEU A 101 17.14 -4.80 13.18
C LEU A 101 17.98 -5.71 12.29
N TYR A 102 18.36 -6.86 12.84
CA TYR A 102 18.79 -8.02 12.06
C TYR A 102 17.63 -8.99 11.91
N TYR A 103 17.20 -9.25 10.68
CA TYR A 103 16.04 -10.10 10.43
C TYR A 103 16.44 -11.58 10.41
N GLN A 104 16.77 -12.10 11.59
CA GLN A 104 17.37 -13.42 11.77
C GLN A 104 16.71 -14.57 10.99
N PRO A 105 15.38 -14.68 10.86
CA PRO A 105 14.75 -15.80 10.14
C PRO A 105 15.18 -15.95 8.68
N THR A 106 15.63 -14.87 8.04
CA THR A 106 16.13 -14.91 6.66
C THR A 106 17.56 -15.46 6.56
N SER A 107 18.34 -15.33 7.64
CA SER A 107 19.78 -15.61 7.66
C SER A 107 20.57 -14.87 6.58
N ASP A 108 20.09 -13.69 6.18
CA ASP A 108 20.77 -12.83 5.22
C ASP A 108 22.06 -12.22 5.81
N MET A 109 22.92 -11.63 4.98
CA MET A 109 24.24 -11.12 5.40
C MET A 109 24.25 -9.64 5.75
N GLU A 110 23.08 -9.02 5.89
CA GLU A 110 22.90 -7.61 6.18
C GLU A 110 22.19 -7.35 7.50
N VAL A 111 22.42 -6.17 8.05
CA VAL A 111 21.54 -5.56 9.07
C VAL A 111 20.78 -4.40 8.44
N TYR A 112 19.55 -4.19 8.89
CA TYR A 112 18.71 -3.10 8.43
C TYR A 112 18.89 -1.89 9.34
N THR A 113 19.05 -0.71 8.74
CA THR A 113 19.16 0.56 9.45
C THR A 113 18.40 1.65 8.71
N ALA A 114 17.77 2.57 9.44
CA ALA A 114 17.01 3.65 8.84
C ALA A 114 17.86 4.62 7.98
N GLN A 115 19.18 4.67 8.19
CA GLN A 115 20.10 5.49 7.40
C GLN A 115 20.26 5.01 5.95
N GLN A 116 19.89 3.77 5.66
CA GLN A 116 19.89 3.21 4.31
C GLN A 116 18.59 3.45 3.55
N VAL A 117 17.63 4.16 4.16
CA VAL A 117 16.34 4.50 3.58
C VAL A 117 16.30 6.01 3.36
N ALA A 118 16.02 6.42 2.13
CA ALA A 118 15.84 7.80 1.75
C ALA A 118 14.63 7.95 0.82
N THR A 119 14.17 9.19 0.65
CA THR A 119 13.24 9.56 -0.41
C THR A 119 13.89 10.62 -1.27
N GLY A 120 13.77 10.48 -2.59
CA GLY A 120 14.42 11.35 -3.54
C GLY A 120 13.85 11.16 -4.93
N GLY A 121 13.62 12.25 -5.67
CA GLY A 121 13.24 12.19 -7.08
C GLY A 121 11.91 11.46 -7.34
N GLY A 122 10.97 11.49 -6.39
CA GLY A 122 9.69 10.78 -6.50
C GLY A 122 9.80 9.28 -6.30
N SER A 123 10.73 8.83 -5.45
CA SER A 123 10.97 7.41 -5.18
C SER A 123 11.43 7.15 -3.76
N LEU A 124 11.08 5.96 -3.25
CA LEU A 124 11.70 5.38 -2.07
C LEU A 124 13.03 4.74 -2.49
N GLU A 125 14.12 5.19 -1.91
CA GLU A 125 15.47 4.70 -2.18
C GLU A 125 15.96 3.85 -1.01
N ILE A 126 16.23 2.58 -1.28
CA ILE A 126 16.85 1.65 -0.32
C ILE A 126 18.24 1.31 -0.84
N THR A 127 19.26 1.62 -0.04
CA THR A 127 20.66 1.38 -0.40
C THR A 127 21.22 0.19 0.37
N ILE A 128 22.01 -0.65 -0.31
CA ILE A 128 22.84 -1.66 0.34
C ILE A 128 24.31 -1.29 0.22
N ASN A 129 25.02 -1.30 1.35
CA ASN A 129 26.43 -0.96 1.43
C ASN A 129 27.22 -2.12 2.02
N LYS A 130 28.42 -2.35 1.47
CA LYS A 130 29.40 -3.26 2.07
C LYS A 130 30.10 -2.55 3.23
N GLY A 131 30.03 -3.12 4.42
CA GLY A 131 30.59 -2.55 5.64
C GLY A 131 30.00 -3.25 6.86
N VAL A 132 30.79 -3.34 7.94
CA VAL A 132 30.33 -4.00 9.17
C VAL A 132 29.24 -3.15 9.82
N GLY A 133 27.99 -3.59 9.71
CA GLY A 133 26.86 -3.01 10.42
C GLY A 133 26.60 -3.70 11.75
N GLN A 134 25.97 -2.99 12.68
CA GLN A 134 25.44 -3.56 13.92
C GLN A 134 23.91 -3.57 13.84
N GLY A 135 23.30 -4.68 14.21
CA GLY A 135 21.85 -4.83 14.27
C GLY A 135 21.43 -5.51 15.57
N ILE A 136 20.13 -5.44 15.87
CA ILE A 136 19.54 -6.15 17.00
C ILE A 136 18.80 -7.37 16.47
N SER A 137 19.16 -8.55 16.97
CA SER A 137 18.47 -9.82 16.74
C SER A 137 17.61 -10.13 17.96
N GLN A 138 16.35 -10.48 17.75
CA GLN A 138 15.45 -10.93 18.82
C GLN A 138 15.29 -12.45 18.78
N ALA A 139 15.36 -13.10 19.95
CA ALA A 139 15.09 -14.52 20.10
C ALA A 139 13.60 -14.75 20.46
N PRO A 140 13.08 -15.98 20.27
CA PRO A 140 11.68 -16.29 20.59
C PRO A 140 11.28 -16.10 22.05
N ASP A 141 12.25 -16.08 22.97
CA ASP A 141 12.04 -15.82 24.40
C ASP A 141 11.98 -14.31 24.74
N GLY A 142 12.07 -13.44 23.73
CA GLY A 142 12.07 -11.98 23.88
C GLY A 142 13.44 -11.38 24.19
N SER A 143 14.50 -12.20 24.33
CA SER A 143 15.85 -11.67 24.52
C SER A 143 16.37 -11.00 23.24
N SER A 144 17.14 -9.93 23.39
CA SER A 144 17.72 -9.16 22.29
C SER A 144 19.24 -9.21 22.35
N THR A 145 19.88 -9.56 21.24
CA THR A 145 21.34 -9.64 21.12
C THR A 145 21.82 -8.77 19.97
N SER A 146 22.95 -8.08 20.16
CA SER A 146 23.59 -7.34 19.08
C SER A 146 24.38 -8.28 18.17
N VAL A 147 24.23 -8.12 16.87
CA VAL A 147 24.92 -8.91 15.84
C VAL A 147 25.65 -7.99 14.87
N ALA A 148 26.77 -8.48 14.33
CA ALA A 148 27.61 -7.78 13.38
C ALA A 148 27.54 -8.47 12.02
N MET A 149 27.14 -7.74 10.96
CA MET A 149 26.98 -8.29 9.62
C MET A 149 27.81 -7.50 8.60
N PRO A 150 28.31 -8.15 7.53
CA PRO A 150 29.22 -7.50 6.56
C PRO A 150 28.54 -6.53 5.58
N PHE A 151 27.20 -6.44 5.61
CA PHE A 151 26.43 -5.50 4.82
C PHE A 151 25.44 -4.72 5.68
N VAL A 152 25.07 -3.53 5.20
CA VAL A 152 24.04 -2.66 5.81
C VAL A 152 23.03 -2.31 4.73
N SER A 153 21.75 -2.54 4.99
CA SER A 153 20.64 -2.24 4.08
C SER A 153 19.53 -1.47 4.80
N GLY A 154 18.45 -1.16 4.09
CA GLY A 154 17.23 -0.55 4.63
C GLY A 154 16.05 -1.51 4.53
N MET A 155 15.16 -1.45 5.50
CA MET A 155 13.87 -2.15 5.49
C MET A 155 12.82 -1.16 5.96
N VAL A 156 11.66 -1.16 5.32
CA VAL A 156 10.55 -0.27 5.63
C VAL A 156 9.27 -1.09 5.80
N SER A 157 8.51 -0.77 6.84
CA SER A 157 7.22 -1.37 7.16
C SER A 157 6.14 -0.29 7.13
N SER A 158 4.96 -0.60 6.60
CA SER A 158 3.80 0.29 6.70
C SER A 158 3.07 0.15 8.03
N TRP A 159 2.46 1.23 8.51
CA TRP A 159 1.54 1.19 9.66
C TRP A 159 0.17 0.61 9.32
N ASN A 160 -0.23 0.67 8.04
CA ASN A 160 -1.41 -0.01 7.54
C ASN A 160 -1.09 -1.46 7.19
N LYS A 161 -1.99 -2.36 7.59
CA LYS A 161 -1.90 -3.78 7.34
C LYS A 161 -3.00 -4.15 6.34
N PHE A 162 -2.61 -4.70 5.20
CA PHE A 162 -3.57 -5.08 4.17
C PHE A 162 -4.04 -6.52 4.38
N CYS A 163 -5.35 -6.70 4.54
CA CYS A 163 -5.97 -8.01 4.58
C CYS A 163 -6.81 -8.19 3.30
N PHE A 164 -6.49 -9.19 2.49
CA PHE A 164 -7.33 -9.59 1.36
C PHE A 164 -8.24 -10.73 1.78
N THR A 165 -9.53 -10.46 1.93
CA THR A 165 -10.54 -11.51 2.11
C THR A 165 -11.10 -11.86 0.73
N GLY A 166 -10.65 -12.95 0.10
CA GLY A 166 -11.22 -13.35 -1.20
C GLY A 166 -10.50 -14.42 -2.03
N LEU A 167 -9.31 -14.87 -1.66
CA LEU A 167 -8.60 -15.93 -2.40
C LEU A 167 -8.86 -17.32 -1.80
N GLU A 168 -10.10 -17.80 -1.86
CA GLU A 168 -10.36 -19.24 -1.68
C GLU A 168 -10.17 -19.95 -3.03
N GLY A 169 -8.92 -20.34 -3.32
CA GLY A 169 -8.56 -21.19 -4.45
C GLY A 169 -7.30 -22.01 -4.12
N PRO A 170 -7.25 -23.32 -4.43
CA PRO A 170 -6.33 -24.27 -3.77
C PRO A 170 -4.83 -24.14 -4.11
N TRP A 171 -4.36 -23.12 -4.85
CA TRP A 171 -2.97 -23.09 -5.35
C TRP A 171 -2.26 -21.73 -5.40
N PHE A 172 -2.78 -20.67 -4.77
CA PHE A 172 -2.04 -19.41 -4.71
C PHE A 172 -1.05 -19.39 -3.52
N LEU A 173 0.19 -19.81 -3.77
CA LEU A 173 1.35 -19.35 -3.01
C LEU A 173 1.84 -18.04 -3.64
N ALA A 174 1.23 -16.93 -3.26
CA ALA A 174 1.92 -15.64 -3.32
C ALA A 174 2.81 -15.55 -2.07
N TRP A 175 4.14 -15.52 -2.24
CA TRP A 175 5.03 -15.13 -1.14
C TRP A 175 4.96 -13.61 -0.98
N GLY A 176 3.94 -13.16 -0.26
CA GLY A 176 3.99 -11.97 0.58
C GLY A 176 3.76 -12.44 2.00
N LEU A 177 4.66 -12.12 2.93
CA LEU A 177 4.37 -12.32 4.35
C LEU A 177 3.31 -11.29 4.75
N ALA A 178 2.05 -11.68 4.58
CA ALA A 178 0.98 -11.20 5.45
C ALA A 178 1.09 -11.98 6.76
N SER A 179 2.09 -11.67 7.59
CA SER A 179 1.80 -11.75 9.02
C SER A 179 0.71 -10.72 9.29
N GLU A 180 -0.13 -10.96 10.27
CA GLU A 180 -1.17 -10.01 10.72
C GLU A 180 -0.60 -8.65 11.19
N ASP A 181 0.70 -8.40 10.95
CA ASP A 181 1.57 -7.29 11.23
C ASP A 181 2.52 -7.06 10.03
N SER A 182 2.30 -5.98 9.26
CA SER A 182 3.20 -5.34 8.26
C SER A 182 3.63 -6.13 7.00
N LEU A 183 3.47 -5.49 5.83
CA LEU A 183 4.25 -5.84 4.64
C LEU A 183 5.66 -5.26 4.83
N SER A 184 6.65 -6.14 4.95
CA SER A 184 8.07 -5.78 4.89
C SER A 184 8.59 -6.03 3.47
N MET A 185 9.06 -4.97 2.81
CA MET A 185 9.80 -5.09 1.55
C MET A 185 11.29 -5.27 1.86
N SER A 186 11.77 -6.51 1.74
CA SER A 186 13.19 -6.84 1.76
C SER A 186 13.65 -7.18 0.33
N SER A 187 14.67 -6.46 -0.16
CA SER A 187 15.31 -6.77 -1.43
C SER A 187 16.28 -7.94 -1.23
N ARG A 188 15.89 -9.14 -1.64
CA ARG A 188 16.79 -10.29 -1.66
C ARG A 188 17.87 -10.07 -2.72
N ALA A 189 19.12 -9.89 -2.31
CA ALA A 189 20.24 -9.87 -3.23
C ALA A 189 20.45 -11.28 -3.80
N ALA A 190 20.01 -11.52 -5.03
CA ALA A 190 20.53 -12.63 -5.82
C ALA A 190 21.96 -12.25 -6.23
N VAL A 191 22.95 -12.70 -5.46
CA VAL A 191 24.35 -12.71 -5.90
C VAL A 191 24.52 -13.93 -6.82
N PRO A 192 25.14 -13.78 -8.01
CA PRO A 192 25.32 -14.87 -8.98
C PRO A 192 26.15 -16.04 -8.45
#